data_AF-A0A1R0KES9-F1
#
_entry.id   AF-A0A1R0KES9-F1
#
_cell.length_a   1.000
_cell.length_b   1.000
_cell.length_c   1.000
_cell.angle_alpha   90.00
_cell.angle_beta   90.00
_cell.angle_gamma   90.00
#
_symmetry.space_group_name_H-M   'P 1'
#
loop_
_entity.id
_entity.type
_entity.pdbx_description
1 polymer ?
#
loop_
_entity_poly.entity_id
_entity_poly.type
_entity_poly.pdbx_seq_one_letter_code
_entity_poly.pdbx_strand_id
1 'polypeptide(L)'
;MGRRQYTAEERAAAAEEEDRLVTSAERLIADPAAIERLIARLVQYRSPRILRFSMRNQAMLTKQADERGTTLTDVDTMNGWSDRGRAVREEEWWNGYKVTVPRGAEVVKDDDTPNEPAQDHGEGDGETKTRNRYRMRPFFDISQTDGVDDTMPGFGPSAVKDPAQVLREALTDQLERFGYTVVVADVPAAEVNDDATPPTVTVPADDDVTGLAKALASVLSRPDDERPPMRPPSKAPRNDADWITDLPEGMRHARLKPPDPYKSFTAWVMPHPASGVVTYKVTGARLAGTFTVHSADAAHHPHHTAATIKFGDWSDYDAISVESAPDLPRINNVEVHATGSNITRERLRDVDGRRYVRARRTTGLRTTEEAPQKTRDRAAAIARACLSDYFRRDDLEELHEARARIEAPHLYADAAHRADVLEIHAAKVAAEAEEAATEALRYAALIAVPEEDR
;
A
#
# COMPACT_ATOMS: atom_id res chain seq x y z
N MET A 1 6.82 14.98 18.72
CA MET A 1 7.82 16.01 18.38
C MET A 1 7.07 17.32 18.26
N GLY A 2 7.41 18.32 19.08
CA GLY A 2 6.86 19.67 18.89
C GLY A 2 7.32 20.23 17.54
N ARG A 3 6.44 20.93 16.82
CA ARG A 3 6.87 21.65 15.60
C ARG A 3 7.86 22.73 16.03
N ARG A 4 9.11 22.65 15.58
CA ARG A 4 10.09 23.74 15.73
C ARG A 4 9.48 24.98 15.09
N GLN A 5 9.37 26.07 15.85
CA GLN A 5 8.98 27.36 15.29
C GLN A 5 10.17 27.89 14.50
N TYR A 6 9.94 28.26 13.24
CA TYR A 6 10.97 28.89 12.41
C TYR A 6 11.19 30.33 12.87
N THR A 7 12.45 30.75 12.94
CA THR A 7 12.80 32.15 13.18
C THR A 7 12.36 33.00 11.97
N ALA A 8 12.35 34.34 12.12
CA ALA A 8 12.05 35.23 10.99
C ALA A 8 13.09 35.06 9.86
N GLU A 9 14.36 34.91 10.22
CA GLU A 9 15.47 34.67 9.29
C GLU A 9 15.33 33.32 8.57
N GLU A 10 15.01 32.24 9.29
CA GLU A 10 14.77 30.93 8.66
C GLU A 10 13.57 30.96 7.69
N ARG A 11 12.52 31.74 8.01
CA ARG A 11 11.38 31.93 7.11
C ARG A 11 11.74 32.73 5.86
N ALA A 12 12.53 33.79 6.00
CA ALA A 12 12.99 34.59 4.88
C ALA A 12 13.90 33.77 3.94
N ALA A 13 14.86 33.03 4.50
CA ALA A 13 15.73 32.15 3.72
C ALA A 13 14.96 31.02 3.01
N ALA A 14 13.93 30.46 3.68
CA ALA A 14 13.06 29.46 3.05
C ALA A 14 12.22 30.03 1.90
N ALA A 15 11.75 31.27 2.02
CA ALA A 15 11.01 31.96 0.97
C ALA A 15 11.91 32.30 -0.23
N GLU A 16 13.14 32.79 0.02
CA GLU A 16 14.12 33.05 -1.04
C GLU A 16 14.48 31.78 -1.82
N GLU A 17 14.66 30.65 -1.12
CA GLU A 17 14.92 29.37 -1.77
C GLU A 17 13.71 28.85 -2.56
N GLU A 18 12.49 29.06 -2.05
CA GLU A 18 11.25 28.75 -2.77
C GLU A 18 11.14 29.57 -4.07
N ASP A 19 11.35 30.88 -4.00
CA ASP A 19 11.33 31.78 -5.15
C ASP A 19 12.42 31.42 -6.16
N ARG A 20 13.63 31.07 -5.70
CA ARG A 20 14.73 30.59 -6.54
C ARG A 20 14.33 29.34 -7.33
N LEU A 21 13.70 28.37 -6.68
CA LEU A 21 13.27 27.12 -7.31
C LEU A 21 12.14 27.35 -8.31
N VAL A 22 11.13 28.16 -7.97
CA VAL A 22 10.01 28.49 -8.85
C VAL A 22 10.50 29.26 -10.08
N THR A 23 11.26 30.34 -9.88
CA THR A 23 11.83 31.15 -10.98
C THR A 23 12.68 30.31 -11.91
N SER A 24 13.45 29.37 -11.35
CA SER A 24 14.29 28.52 -12.18
C SER A 24 13.50 27.49 -12.98
N ALA A 25 12.39 26.99 -12.46
CA ALA A 25 11.50 26.10 -13.21
C ALA A 25 10.78 26.87 -14.32
N GLU A 26 10.35 28.11 -14.05
CA GLU A 26 9.78 29.00 -15.07
C GLU A 26 10.78 29.30 -16.19
N ARG A 27 12.06 29.55 -15.86
CA ARG A 27 13.11 29.75 -16.86
C ARG A 27 13.34 28.51 -17.73
N LEU A 28 13.27 27.30 -17.15
CA LEU A 28 13.35 26.05 -17.92
C LEU A 28 12.14 25.85 -18.83
N ILE A 29 10.94 26.23 -18.38
CA ILE A 29 9.71 26.15 -19.16
C ILE A 29 9.70 27.20 -20.28
N ALA A 30 10.31 28.37 -20.07
CA ALA A 30 10.37 29.42 -21.09
C ALA A 30 11.38 29.14 -22.22
N ASP A 31 12.32 28.19 -22.07
CA ASP A 31 13.32 27.83 -23.07
C ASP A 31 12.91 26.55 -23.83
N PRO A 32 12.55 26.64 -25.13
CA PRO A 32 12.17 25.47 -25.93
C PRO A 32 13.21 24.35 -25.96
N ALA A 33 14.51 24.69 -25.98
CA ALA A 33 15.58 23.69 -25.98
C ALA A 33 15.72 23.03 -24.61
N ALA A 34 15.42 23.75 -23.52
CA ALA A 34 15.36 23.16 -22.18
C ALA A 34 14.17 22.21 -22.01
N ILE A 35 13.02 22.52 -22.62
CA ILE A 35 11.86 21.60 -22.64
C ILE A 35 12.23 20.30 -23.34
N GLU A 36 12.87 20.35 -24.50
CA GLU A 36 13.30 19.12 -25.20
C GLU A 36 14.20 18.25 -24.33
N ARG A 37 15.17 18.85 -23.62
CA ARG A 37 16.02 18.13 -22.67
C ARG A 37 15.23 17.58 -21.48
N LEU A 38 14.27 18.34 -20.96
CA LEU A 38 13.39 17.91 -19.88
C LEU A 38 12.56 16.69 -20.32
N ILE A 39 11.93 16.74 -21.49
CA ILE A 39 11.09 15.65 -22.01
C ILE A 39 11.93 14.41 -22.31
N ALA A 40 13.09 14.57 -22.95
CA ALA A 40 14.03 13.47 -23.21
C ALA A 40 14.45 12.74 -21.92
N ARG A 41 14.48 13.46 -20.78
CA ARG A 41 14.73 12.88 -19.47
C ARG A 41 13.50 12.29 -18.81
N LEU A 42 12.35 12.98 -18.88
CA LEU A 42 11.10 12.49 -18.29
C LEU A 42 10.70 11.15 -18.91
N VAL A 43 10.85 10.95 -20.22
CA VAL A 43 10.53 9.65 -20.86
C VAL A 43 11.45 8.50 -20.42
N GLN A 44 12.57 8.80 -19.74
CA GLN A 44 13.42 7.78 -19.11
C GLN A 44 12.94 7.40 -17.71
N TYR A 45 12.16 8.27 -17.05
CA TYR A 45 11.63 7.99 -15.73
C TYR A 45 10.50 6.98 -15.82
N ARG A 46 10.56 5.98 -14.93
CA ARG A 46 9.53 4.94 -14.84
C ARG A 46 8.48 5.23 -13.79
N SER A 47 8.68 6.22 -12.91
CA SER A 47 7.70 6.58 -11.89
C SER A 47 6.48 7.30 -12.49
N PRO A 48 5.29 6.70 -12.44
CA PRO A 48 4.05 7.35 -12.87
C PRO A 48 3.77 8.63 -12.08
N ARG A 49 4.22 8.72 -10.83
CA ARG A 49 4.00 9.92 -10.02
C ARG A 49 4.81 11.10 -10.55
N ILE A 50 6.08 10.88 -10.90
CA ILE A 50 6.90 11.93 -11.53
C ILE A 50 6.27 12.38 -12.84
N LEU A 51 5.86 11.43 -13.68
CA LEU A 51 5.27 11.70 -15.00
C LEU A 51 3.92 12.42 -14.95
N ARG A 52 3.19 12.32 -13.83
CA ARG A 52 1.87 12.95 -13.66
C ARG A 52 1.89 14.24 -12.84
N PHE A 53 3.05 14.67 -12.34
CA PHE A 53 3.16 16.02 -11.78
C PHE A 53 2.91 17.09 -12.85
N SER A 54 2.54 18.29 -12.41
CA SER A 54 2.46 19.44 -13.32
C SER A 54 3.82 19.71 -13.97
N MET A 55 3.83 20.28 -15.17
CA MET A 55 5.07 20.58 -15.90
C MET A 55 6.05 21.44 -15.07
N ARG A 56 5.53 22.39 -14.28
CA ARG A 56 6.32 23.15 -13.30
C ARG A 56 7.00 22.24 -12.27
N ASN A 57 6.25 21.35 -11.63
CA ASN A 57 6.82 20.43 -10.64
C ASN A 57 7.78 19.41 -11.26
N GLN A 58 7.54 18.95 -12.50
CA GLN A 58 8.48 18.10 -13.24
C GLN A 58 9.81 18.81 -13.49
N ALA A 59 9.78 20.08 -13.92
CA ALA A 59 10.97 20.90 -14.10
C ALA A 59 11.72 21.14 -12.76
N MET A 60 10.98 21.46 -11.69
CA MET A 60 11.57 21.63 -10.35
C MET A 60 12.27 20.37 -9.85
N LEU A 61 11.62 19.21 -9.99
CA LEU A 61 12.19 17.92 -9.57
C LEU A 61 13.45 17.58 -10.36
N THR A 62 13.39 17.72 -11.69
CA THR A 62 14.53 17.43 -12.57
C THR A 62 15.72 18.32 -12.26
N LYS A 63 15.49 19.63 -12.09
CA LYS A 63 16.56 20.56 -11.73
C LYS A 63 17.19 20.23 -10.38
N GLN A 64 16.38 19.96 -9.35
CA GLN A 64 16.91 19.60 -8.03
C GLN A 64 17.70 18.29 -8.07
N ALA A 65 17.29 17.33 -8.89
CA ALA A 65 18.03 16.10 -9.11
C ALA A 65 19.38 16.37 -9.79
N ASP A 66 19.41 17.28 -10.78
CA ASP A 66 20.65 17.74 -11.42
C ASP A 66 21.61 18.44 -10.46
N GLU A 67 21.09 19.38 -9.66
CA GLU A 67 21.88 20.07 -8.63
C GLU A 67 22.48 19.08 -7.60
N ARG A 68 21.85 17.92 -7.41
CA ARG A 68 22.32 16.85 -6.50
C ARG A 68 23.13 15.75 -7.19
N GLY A 69 23.22 15.75 -8.52
CA GLY A 69 23.83 14.65 -9.27
C GLY A 69 23.11 13.32 -9.12
N THR A 70 21.79 13.33 -8.88
CA THR A 70 20.96 12.14 -8.69
C THR A 70 20.02 11.90 -9.86
N THR A 71 19.64 10.64 -10.08
CA THR A 71 18.57 10.27 -11.00
C THR A 71 17.33 9.90 -10.19
N LEU A 72 16.22 10.58 -10.44
CA LEU A 72 14.96 10.24 -9.79
C LEU A 72 14.44 8.91 -10.32
N THR A 73 14.11 8.02 -9.40
CA THR A 73 13.55 6.71 -9.73
C THR A 73 12.07 6.70 -9.41
N ASP A 74 11.71 7.10 -8.19
CA ASP A 74 10.34 7.22 -7.72
C ASP A 74 10.30 8.14 -6.52
N VAL A 75 9.29 9.00 -6.41
CA VAL A 75 9.21 10.02 -5.36
C VAL A 75 7.89 9.94 -4.61
N ASP A 76 7.95 10.10 -3.30
CA ASP A 76 6.77 10.20 -2.45
C ASP A 76 7.04 11.09 -1.23
N THR A 77 5.99 11.48 -0.53
CA THR A 77 6.13 12.19 0.74
C THR A 77 6.54 11.22 1.85
N MET A 78 7.05 11.75 2.96
CA MET A 78 7.42 10.91 4.12
C MET A 78 6.29 9.98 4.58
N ASN A 79 5.04 10.47 4.55
CA ASN A 79 3.88 9.65 4.90
C ASN A 79 3.57 8.61 3.82
N GLY A 80 3.68 8.97 2.54
CA GLY A 80 3.45 8.04 1.43
C GLY A 80 4.47 6.90 1.42
N TRP A 81 5.75 7.19 1.67
CA TRP A 81 6.75 6.15 1.90
C TRP A 81 6.43 5.26 3.09
N SER A 82 5.99 5.85 4.21
CA SER A 82 5.56 5.08 5.39
C SER A 82 4.39 4.15 5.08
N ASP A 83 3.44 4.59 4.27
CA ASP A 83 2.31 3.76 3.82
C ASP A 83 2.79 2.64 2.88
N ARG A 84 3.84 2.89 2.09
CA ARG A 84 4.56 1.90 1.27
C ARG A 84 5.56 1.05 2.05
N GLY A 85 5.59 1.11 3.38
CA GLY A 85 6.47 0.29 4.22
C GLY A 85 7.93 0.72 4.25
N ARG A 86 8.22 1.94 3.79
CA ARG A 86 9.55 2.55 3.83
C ARG A 86 9.56 3.73 4.79
N ALA A 87 10.71 4.04 5.35
CA ALA A 87 10.96 5.22 6.15
C ALA A 87 12.04 6.05 5.46
N VAL A 88 11.80 7.35 5.34
CA VAL A 88 12.85 8.28 4.91
C VAL A 88 13.95 8.27 5.97
N ARG A 89 15.21 8.13 5.54
CA ARG A 89 16.39 8.15 6.42
C ARG A 89 16.46 9.47 7.20
N GLU A 90 16.86 9.43 8.47
CA GLU A 90 16.77 10.59 9.36
C GLU A 90 17.63 11.77 8.85
N GLU A 91 18.80 11.46 8.30
CA GLU A 91 19.69 12.44 7.65
C GLU A 91 19.09 13.07 6.39
N GLU A 92 18.10 12.42 5.77
CA GLU A 92 17.45 12.87 4.54
C GLU A 92 16.20 13.75 4.81
N TRP A 93 15.68 13.80 6.04
CA TRP A 93 14.39 14.46 6.35
C TRP A 93 14.32 15.92 5.92
N TRP A 94 15.46 16.63 5.94
CA TRP A 94 15.55 18.04 5.54
C TRP A 94 15.92 18.21 4.07
N ASN A 95 16.42 17.14 3.43
CA ASN A 95 16.90 17.10 2.06
C ASN A 95 15.86 16.54 1.08
N GLY A 96 14.56 16.69 1.37
CA GLY A 96 13.51 16.36 0.40
C GLY A 96 13.54 17.28 -0.82
N TYR A 97 13.21 16.74 -2.00
CA TYR A 97 12.90 17.52 -3.19
C TYR A 97 11.63 18.34 -2.94
N LYS A 98 11.67 19.63 -3.23
CA LYS A 98 10.57 20.55 -2.97
C LYS A 98 9.69 20.65 -4.22
N VAL A 99 8.39 20.45 -4.08
CA VAL A 99 7.40 20.70 -5.15
C VAL A 99 6.28 21.58 -4.65
N THR A 100 5.66 22.33 -5.56
CA THR A 100 4.55 23.23 -5.26
C THR A 100 3.24 22.45 -5.23
N VAL A 101 2.49 22.51 -4.11
CA VAL A 101 1.18 21.87 -3.97
C VAL A 101 0.10 22.89 -3.59
N PRO A 102 -1.14 22.74 -4.08
CA PRO A 102 -2.24 23.62 -3.70
C PRO A 102 -2.55 23.46 -2.20
N ARG A 103 -2.80 24.59 -1.52
CA ARG A 103 -3.18 24.68 -0.10
C ARG A 103 -4.68 25.01 0.07
N GLY A 104 -5.38 25.30 -1.03
CA GLY A 104 -6.76 25.75 -1.08
C GLY A 104 -6.86 27.19 -1.59
N ALA A 105 -8.09 27.68 -1.75
CA ALA A 105 -8.36 29.07 -2.09
C ALA A 105 -8.58 29.88 -0.81
N GLU A 106 -7.96 31.04 -0.70
CA GLU A 106 -8.25 31.99 0.37
C GLU A 106 -9.07 33.14 -0.20
N VAL A 107 -10.13 33.52 0.52
CA VAL A 107 -10.86 34.76 0.28
C VAL A 107 -9.93 35.93 0.58
N VAL A 108 -9.57 36.69 -0.45
CA VAL A 108 -8.89 37.97 -0.30
C VAL A 108 -9.90 38.91 0.34
N LYS A 109 -9.69 39.23 1.63
CA LYS A 109 -10.36 40.38 2.24
C LYS A 109 -9.54 41.59 1.83
N ASP A 110 -10.19 42.57 1.21
CA ASP A 110 -9.59 43.87 0.90
C ASP A 110 -9.21 44.57 2.22
N ASP A 111 -8.04 44.21 2.76
CA ASP A 111 -7.36 44.99 3.78
C ASP A 111 -6.40 45.92 3.03
N ASP A 112 -6.65 47.23 3.15
CA ASP A 112 -5.94 48.40 2.58
C ASP A 112 -4.44 48.46 2.93
N THR A 113 -3.67 47.41 2.63
CA THR A 113 -2.22 47.41 2.81
C THR A 113 -1.55 47.64 1.46
N PRO A 114 -1.08 48.87 1.16
CA PRO A 114 -0.49 49.22 -0.12
C PRO A 114 0.95 48.70 -0.17
N ASN A 115 1.15 47.41 -0.48
CA ASN A 115 2.49 46.94 -0.86
C ASN A 115 2.56 45.71 -1.76
N GLU A 116 1.44 45.23 -2.29
CA GLU A 116 1.45 44.35 -3.46
C GLU A 116 0.53 44.97 -4.52
N PRO A 117 0.90 44.93 -5.83
CA PRO A 117 0.02 45.43 -6.88
C PRO A 117 -1.29 44.65 -6.85
N ALA A 118 -2.32 45.28 -6.28
CA ALA A 118 -3.67 44.74 -6.22
C ALA A 118 -4.20 44.58 -7.64
N GLN A 119 -4.60 43.35 -7.97
CA GLN A 119 -5.27 43.02 -9.22
C GLN A 119 -6.70 43.59 -9.19
N ASP A 120 -6.85 44.78 -9.72
CA ASP A 120 -8.15 45.42 -9.95
C ASP A 120 -8.77 44.91 -11.27
N HIS A 121 -9.37 43.72 -11.20
CA HIS A 121 -10.27 43.26 -12.26
C HIS A 121 -11.72 43.56 -11.87
N GLY A 122 -12.31 44.52 -12.58
CA GLY A 122 -13.75 44.65 -12.81
C GLY A 122 -14.56 45.38 -11.74
N GLU A 123 -15.08 46.55 -12.09
CA GLU A 123 -16.29 47.13 -11.48
C GLU A 123 -17.47 46.20 -11.72
N GLY A 124 -17.65 45.21 -10.83
CA GLY A 124 -18.72 44.23 -10.88
C GLY A 124 -19.06 43.75 -9.48
N ASP A 125 -20.32 43.97 -9.09
CA ASP A 125 -20.97 43.64 -7.82
C ASP A 125 -20.36 42.45 -7.05
N GLY A 126 -19.69 42.73 -5.93
CA GLY A 126 -19.64 41.88 -4.73
C GLY A 126 -19.04 40.47 -4.81
N GLU A 127 -18.39 40.04 -5.90
CA GLU A 127 -17.77 38.71 -5.94
C GLU A 127 -16.49 38.67 -5.10
N THR A 128 -16.48 37.77 -4.12
CA THR A 128 -15.36 37.57 -3.21
C THR A 128 -14.17 37.01 -3.97
N LYS A 129 -13.16 37.84 -4.27
CA LYS A 129 -11.93 37.40 -4.96
C LYS A 129 -11.26 36.29 -4.14
N THR A 130 -11.09 35.11 -4.72
CA THR A 130 -10.36 34.01 -4.08
C THR A 130 -9.04 33.77 -4.78
N ARG A 131 -7.93 33.78 -4.04
CA ARG A 131 -6.60 33.48 -4.58
C ARG A 131 -6.21 32.06 -4.21
N ASN A 132 -5.80 31.28 -5.21
CA ASN A 132 -5.24 29.95 -4.97
C ASN A 132 -3.90 30.10 -4.23
N ARG A 133 -3.82 29.56 -3.01
CA ARG A 133 -2.57 29.51 -2.26
C ARG A 133 -1.86 28.21 -2.58
N TYR A 134 -0.57 28.33 -2.83
CA TYR A 134 0.32 27.20 -2.96
C TYR A 134 1.25 27.12 -1.74
N ARG A 135 1.85 25.96 -1.53
CA ARG A 135 2.93 25.77 -0.56
C ARG A 135 3.92 24.76 -1.10
N MET A 136 5.18 24.87 -0.71
CA MET A 136 6.14 23.80 -0.95
C MET A 136 5.89 22.61 -0.02
N ARG A 137 5.92 21.41 -0.58
CA ARG A 137 5.90 20.15 0.17
C ARG A 137 7.15 19.34 -0.20
N PRO A 138 7.84 18.74 0.78
CA PRO A 138 8.95 17.85 0.49
C PRO A 138 8.45 16.49 0.00
N PHE A 139 9.10 16.01 -1.05
CA PHE A 139 9.05 14.65 -1.58
C PHE A 139 10.46 14.05 -1.47
N PHE A 140 10.54 12.75 -1.34
CA PHE A 140 11.80 12.03 -1.16
C PHE A 140 11.86 10.97 -2.26
N ASP A 141 13.02 10.81 -2.87
CA ASP A 141 13.25 9.70 -3.80
C ASP A 141 13.37 8.37 -3.03
N ILE A 142 13.03 7.26 -3.66
CA ILE A 142 13.17 5.91 -3.08
C ILE A 142 14.58 5.65 -2.54
N SER A 143 15.61 6.18 -3.20
CA SER A 143 17.01 6.09 -2.74
C SER A 143 17.26 6.75 -1.38
N GLN A 144 16.40 7.68 -0.95
CA GLN A 144 16.48 8.37 0.35
C GLN A 144 15.74 7.60 1.47
N THR A 145 15.30 6.38 1.21
CA THR A 145 14.45 5.61 2.13
C THR A 145 15.01 4.23 2.43
N ASP A 146 14.89 3.82 3.69
CA ASP A 146 15.11 2.46 4.16
C ASP A 146 13.76 1.77 4.34
N GLY A 147 13.66 0.45 4.23
CA GLY A 147 12.35 -0.19 4.39
C GLY A 147 12.33 -1.65 4.01
N VAL A 148 11.10 -2.17 3.84
CA VAL A 148 10.85 -3.52 3.34
C VAL A 148 11.73 -3.76 2.11
N ASP A 149 12.46 -4.87 2.16
CA ASP A 149 13.46 -5.28 1.17
C ASP A 149 12.98 -5.03 -0.27
N ASP A 150 13.73 -4.25 -1.04
CA ASP A 150 13.48 -3.90 -2.44
C ASP A 150 13.36 -5.15 -3.35
N THR A 151 13.80 -6.31 -2.84
CA THR A 151 13.66 -7.61 -3.50
C THR A 151 12.33 -8.31 -3.20
N MET A 152 11.49 -7.78 -2.29
CA MET A 152 10.18 -8.37 -2.04
C MET A 152 9.28 -8.24 -3.28
N PRO A 153 8.68 -9.35 -3.76
CA PRO A 153 7.70 -9.30 -4.84
C PRO A 153 6.57 -8.32 -4.50
N GLY A 154 6.36 -7.33 -5.38
CA GLY A 154 5.31 -6.32 -5.27
C GLY A 154 5.70 -5.00 -4.58
N PHE A 155 6.94 -4.84 -4.10
CA PHE A 155 7.41 -3.62 -3.42
C PHE A 155 8.50 -2.84 -4.17
N GLY A 156 8.49 -2.91 -5.50
CA GLY A 156 9.36 -2.11 -6.35
C GLY A 156 8.89 -0.65 -6.52
N PRO A 157 9.77 0.26 -6.96
CA PRO A 157 9.35 1.56 -7.47
C PRO A 157 8.36 1.37 -8.61
N SER A 158 7.36 2.25 -8.67
CA SER A 158 6.35 2.10 -9.70
C SER A 158 6.94 2.28 -11.08
N ALA A 159 6.71 1.30 -11.93
CA ALA A 159 7.35 1.23 -13.23
C ALA A 159 6.30 1.16 -14.34
N VAL A 160 6.07 2.29 -14.99
CA VAL A 160 5.25 2.31 -16.19
C VAL A 160 6.01 1.66 -17.35
N LYS A 161 5.31 0.81 -18.11
CA LYS A 161 5.88 0.15 -19.29
C LYS A 161 6.19 1.14 -20.41
N ASP A 162 5.31 2.13 -20.58
CA ASP A 162 5.44 3.20 -21.57
C ASP A 162 5.38 4.57 -20.88
N PRO A 163 6.54 5.12 -20.47
CA PRO A 163 6.64 6.46 -19.90
C PRO A 163 6.11 7.56 -20.83
N ALA A 164 6.33 7.43 -22.14
CA ALA A 164 5.94 8.44 -23.12
C ALA A 164 4.41 8.54 -23.19
N GLN A 165 3.72 7.40 -23.21
CA GLN A 165 2.26 7.38 -23.16
C GLN A 165 1.70 8.05 -21.90
N VAL A 166 2.25 7.74 -20.71
CA VAL A 166 1.76 8.31 -19.45
C VAL A 166 2.02 9.81 -19.38
N LEU A 167 3.17 10.25 -19.88
CA LEU A 167 3.51 11.68 -19.96
C LEU A 167 2.59 12.42 -20.94
N ARG A 168 2.31 11.83 -22.12
CA ARG A 168 1.37 12.35 -23.11
C ARG A 168 -0.02 12.58 -22.51
N GLU A 169 -0.55 11.58 -21.79
CA GLU A 169 -1.84 11.67 -21.10
C GLU A 169 -1.83 12.79 -20.04
N ALA A 170 -0.76 12.89 -19.25
CA ALA A 170 -0.61 13.92 -18.22
C ALA A 170 -0.48 15.35 -18.78
N LEU A 171 0.19 15.53 -19.93
CA LEU A 171 0.30 16.82 -20.60
C LEU A 171 -1.02 17.22 -21.27
N THR A 172 -1.71 16.25 -21.88
CA THR A 172 -3.04 16.45 -22.48
C THR A 172 -4.05 16.90 -21.42
N ASP A 173 -4.15 16.20 -20.30
CA ASP A 173 -5.03 16.57 -19.18
C ASP A 173 -4.70 17.96 -18.61
N GLN A 174 -3.42 18.37 -18.60
CA GLN A 174 -3.05 19.74 -18.21
C GLN A 174 -3.57 20.80 -19.19
N LEU A 175 -3.43 20.59 -20.50
CA LEU A 175 -3.94 21.51 -21.52
C LEU A 175 -5.48 21.57 -21.50
N GLU A 176 -6.16 20.44 -21.35
CA GLU A 176 -7.62 20.38 -21.24
C GLU A 176 -8.15 21.13 -20.00
N ARG A 177 -7.39 21.14 -18.90
CA ARG A 177 -7.73 21.97 -17.72
C ARG A 177 -7.64 23.46 -18.00
N PHE A 178 -6.77 23.89 -18.90
CA PHE A 178 -6.76 25.26 -19.41
C PHE A 178 -7.87 25.52 -20.46
N GLY A 179 -8.70 24.52 -20.78
CA GLY A 179 -9.83 24.66 -21.70
C GLY A 179 -9.50 24.36 -23.16
N TYR A 180 -8.29 23.89 -23.47
CA TYR A 180 -7.91 23.54 -24.83
C TYR A 180 -8.41 22.15 -25.22
N THR A 181 -8.81 22.01 -26.49
CA THR A 181 -8.97 20.71 -27.14
C THR A 181 -7.65 20.31 -27.81
N VAL A 182 -7.13 19.14 -27.50
CA VAL A 182 -5.87 18.65 -28.07
C VAL A 182 -6.16 17.80 -29.31
N VAL A 183 -5.51 18.12 -30.43
CA VAL A 183 -5.62 17.42 -31.71
C VAL A 183 -4.23 16.94 -32.13
N VAL A 184 -4.10 15.65 -32.42
CA VAL A 184 -2.88 15.09 -33.02
C VAL A 184 -3.07 15.06 -34.54
N ALA A 185 -2.19 15.73 -35.29
CA ALA A 185 -2.30 15.87 -36.73
C ALA A 185 -0.91 15.86 -37.42
N ASP A 186 -0.91 15.74 -38.74
CA ASP A 186 0.30 15.87 -39.56
C ASP A 186 0.65 17.36 -39.75
N VAL A 187 1.25 17.93 -38.70
CA VAL A 187 1.73 19.32 -38.65
C VAL A 187 3.23 19.35 -38.32
N PRO A 188 4.00 20.31 -38.87
CA PRO A 188 5.46 20.34 -38.68
C PRO A 188 5.88 20.79 -37.27
N ALA A 189 5.00 21.45 -36.52
CA ALA A 189 5.24 21.93 -35.17
C ALA A 189 3.92 22.05 -34.40
N ALA A 190 4.01 22.11 -33.07
CA ALA A 190 2.84 22.36 -32.24
C ALA A 190 2.33 23.80 -32.41
N GLU A 191 1.01 23.95 -32.53
CA GLU A 191 0.33 25.23 -32.71
C GLU A 191 -0.74 25.40 -31.62
N VAL A 192 -0.76 26.57 -30.97
CA VAL A 192 -1.78 26.96 -29.98
C VAL A 192 -2.68 28.01 -30.63
N ASN A 193 -3.96 27.68 -30.78
CA ASN A 193 -4.96 28.56 -31.36
C ASN A 193 -6.00 28.96 -30.31
N ASP A 194 -5.79 30.14 -29.73
CA ASP A 194 -6.65 30.76 -28.73
C ASP A 194 -7.97 31.30 -29.31
N ASP A 195 -7.99 31.63 -30.60
CA ASP A 195 -9.15 32.21 -31.30
C ASP A 195 -10.20 31.15 -31.68
N ALA A 196 -9.83 29.86 -31.65
CA ALA A 196 -10.76 28.77 -31.88
C ALA A 196 -11.82 28.68 -30.77
N THR A 197 -13.03 28.21 -31.10
CA THR A 197 -14.11 28.01 -30.13
C THR A 197 -14.58 26.55 -30.17
N PRO A 198 -14.13 25.67 -29.25
CA PRO A 198 -13.22 25.95 -28.12
C PRO A 198 -11.76 26.17 -28.56
N PRO A 199 -10.89 26.78 -27.72
CA PRO A 199 -9.46 26.90 -27.98
C PRO A 199 -8.84 25.55 -28.30
N THR A 200 -7.86 25.51 -29.20
CA THR A 200 -7.27 24.25 -29.68
C THR A 200 -5.76 24.25 -29.58
N VAL A 201 -5.19 23.07 -29.34
CA VAL A 201 -3.75 22.80 -29.46
C VAL A 201 -3.60 21.68 -30.46
N THR A 202 -2.89 21.94 -31.57
CA THR A 202 -2.56 20.91 -32.56
C THR A 202 -1.11 20.49 -32.39
N VAL A 203 -0.84 19.20 -32.28
CA VAL A 203 0.53 18.66 -32.10
C VAL A 203 0.91 17.68 -33.22
N PRO A 204 2.21 17.59 -33.58
CA PRO A 204 2.69 16.64 -34.58
C PRO A 204 2.43 15.19 -34.17
N ALA A 205 1.99 14.34 -35.10
CA ALA A 205 1.76 12.92 -34.84
C ALA A 205 3.04 12.14 -34.50
N ASP A 206 4.18 12.55 -35.08
CA ASP A 206 5.47 11.86 -34.90
C ASP A 206 6.27 12.32 -33.67
N ASP A 207 5.86 13.41 -33.01
CA ASP A 207 6.52 13.99 -31.83
C ASP A 207 5.49 14.63 -30.87
N ASP A 208 4.46 13.86 -30.55
CA ASP A 208 3.31 14.35 -29.80
C ASP A 208 3.68 14.79 -28.37
N VAL A 209 4.54 14.04 -27.66
CA VAL A 209 4.95 14.38 -26.28
C VAL A 209 5.69 15.72 -26.21
N THR A 210 6.70 15.92 -27.06
CA THR A 210 7.48 17.17 -27.08
C THR A 210 6.63 18.32 -27.59
N GLY A 211 5.78 18.08 -28.60
CA GLY A 211 4.81 19.05 -29.10
C GLY A 211 3.84 19.52 -28.02
N LEU A 212 3.26 18.59 -27.25
CA LEU A 212 2.38 18.89 -26.12
C LEU A 212 3.10 19.70 -25.05
N ALA A 213 4.33 19.33 -24.72
CA ALA A 213 5.13 20.04 -23.73
C ALA A 213 5.46 21.48 -24.15
N LYS A 214 5.84 21.70 -25.42
CA LYS A 214 6.09 23.03 -25.98
C LYS A 214 4.83 23.88 -26.00
N ALA A 215 3.68 23.30 -26.37
CA ALA A 215 2.40 24.00 -26.34
C ALA A 215 2.01 24.40 -24.90
N LEU A 216 2.10 23.46 -23.95
CA LEU A 216 1.81 23.73 -22.54
C LEU A 216 2.75 24.79 -21.96
N ALA A 217 4.04 24.74 -22.29
CA ALA A 217 4.99 25.76 -21.89
C ALA A 217 4.65 27.14 -22.44
N SER A 218 4.27 27.23 -23.72
CA SER A 218 3.81 28.49 -24.31
C SER A 218 2.64 29.09 -23.55
N VAL A 219 1.67 28.27 -23.12
CA VAL A 219 0.55 28.71 -22.27
C VAL A 219 1.03 29.14 -20.88
N LEU A 220 1.90 28.36 -20.24
CA LEU A 220 2.39 28.63 -18.88
C LEU A 220 3.32 29.85 -18.79
N SER A 221 4.00 30.21 -19.88
CA SER A 221 4.89 31.37 -19.94
C SER A 221 4.16 32.70 -20.16
N ARG A 222 2.85 32.68 -20.39
CA ARG A 222 2.05 33.91 -20.51
C ARG A 222 1.94 34.64 -19.16
N PRO A 223 1.76 35.98 -19.15
CA PRO A 223 1.32 36.72 -17.97
C PRO A 223 0.10 36.06 -17.30
N ASP A 224 0.01 36.13 -15.96
CA ASP A 224 -1.07 35.48 -15.19
C ASP A 224 -2.47 35.89 -15.67
N ASP A 225 -2.64 37.14 -16.10
CA ASP A 225 -3.87 37.74 -16.59
C ASP A 225 -4.22 37.36 -18.04
N GLU A 226 -3.24 36.91 -18.81
CA GLU A 226 -3.42 36.39 -20.18
C GLU A 226 -3.62 34.87 -20.23
N ARG A 227 -3.42 34.16 -19.10
CA ARG A 227 -3.62 32.71 -19.04
C ARG A 227 -5.11 32.37 -18.93
N PRO A 228 -5.59 31.37 -19.70
CA PRO A 228 -6.92 30.82 -19.46
C PRO A 228 -7.08 30.35 -18.01
N PRO A 229 -8.25 30.52 -17.39
CA PRO A 229 -8.49 30.05 -16.05
C PRO A 229 -8.37 28.52 -15.99
N MET A 230 -7.46 28.02 -15.16
CA MET A 230 -7.27 26.58 -15.01
C MET A 230 -8.42 25.97 -14.22
N ARG A 231 -9.12 25.01 -14.83
CA ARG A 231 -10.13 24.19 -14.15
C ARG A 231 -9.46 23.30 -13.11
N PRO A 232 -10.12 23.05 -11.96
CA PRO A 232 -9.60 22.10 -10.99
C PRO A 232 -9.49 20.71 -11.63
N PRO A 233 -8.50 19.89 -11.23
CA PRO A 233 -8.39 18.50 -11.67
C PRO A 233 -9.72 17.77 -11.43
N SER A 234 -10.28 17.17 -12.47
CA SER A 234 -11.58 16.47 -12.41
C SER A 234 -11.56 15.34 -11.36
N LYS A 235 -10.41 14.68 -11.21
CA LYS A 235 -10.11 13.68 -10.17
C LYS A 235 -8.61 13.65 -9.89
N ALA A 236 -8.09 14.58 -9.10
CA ALA A 236 -6.84 14.27 -8.41
C ALA A 236 -7.13 13.11 -7.45
N PRO A 237 -6.45 11.95 -7.54
CA PRO A 237 -6.50 10.92 -6.49
C PRO A 237 -6.43 11.57 -5.10
N ARG A 238 -7.41 11.24 -4.26
CA ARG A 238 -7.65 11.95 -3.00
C ARG A 238 -6.54 11.65 -1.99
N ASN A 239 -5.85 10.53 -2.13
CA ASN A 239 -4.80 10.09 -1.24
C ASN A 239 -3.51 9.72 -1.98
N ASP A 240 -2.37 9.88 -1.30
CA ASP A 240 -1.05 9.48 -1.79
C ASP A 240 -0.98 7.99 -2.19
N ALA A 241 -1.84 7.15 -1.60
CA ALA A 241 -1.96 5.72 -1.90
C ALA A 241 -2.62 5.41 -3.25
N ASP A 242 -3.51 6.27 -3.74
CA ASP A 242 -4.21 6.05 -5.01
C ASP A 242 -3.28 6.23 -6.23
N TRP A 243 -2.08 6.77 -5.99
CA TRP A 243 -1.00 6.88 -6.98
C TRP A 243 -0.15 5.62 -7.10
N ILE A 244 -0.32 4.64 -6.21
CA ILE A 244 0.45 3.39 -6.24
C ILE A 244 -0.17 2.48 -7.29
N THR A 245 0.44 2.42 -8.47
CA THR A 245 -0.09 1.67 -9.63
C THR A 245 0.50 0.28 -9.81
N ASP A 246 1.46 -0.15 -8.98
CA ASP A 246 2.08 -1.49 -9.09
C ASP A 246 1.33 -2.52 -8.29
N LEU A 247 0.04 -2.66 -8.56
CA LEU A 247 -0.72 -3.71 -7.92
C LEU A 247 -0.59 -4.95 -8.78
N PRO A 248 0.04 -6.04 -8.30
CA PRO A 248 -0.19 -7.33 -8.91
C PRO A 248 -1.69 -7.57 -8.99
N GLU A 249 -2.12 -8.15 -10.11
CA GLU A 249 -3.53 -8.38 -10.40
C GLU A 249 -4.21 -9.14 -9.24
N GLY A 250 -5.34 -8.62 -8.75
CA GLY A 250 -6.05 -9.16 -7.58
C GLY A 250 -5.61 -8.63 -6.21
N MET A 251 -4.52 -7.85 -6.12
CA MET A 251 -4.13 -7.19 -4.88
C MET A 251 -4.94 -5.91 -4.66
N ARG A 252 -5.37 -5.68 -3.41
CA ARG A 252 -5.98 -4.40 -3.03
C ARG A 252 -5.23 -3.72 -1.90
N HIS A 253 -5.15 -2.40 -2.00
CA HIS A 253 -4.68 -1.55 -0.92
C HIS A 253 -5.84 -1.26 0.05
N ALA A 254 -5.66 -1.56 1.33
CA ALA A 254 -6.66 -1.34 2.36
C ALA A 254 -6.08 -0.55 3.54
N ARG A 255 -6.74 0.56 3.91
CA ARG A 255 -6.44 1.24 5.16
C ARG A 255 -7.27 0.63 6.28
N LEU A 256 -6.62 -0.21 7.10
CA LEU A 256 -7.28 -0.94 8.17
C LEU A 256 -7.25 -0.13 9.47
N LYS A 257 -8.41 -0.02 10.13
CA LYS A 257 -8.55 0.65 11.42
C LYS A 257 -8.60 -0.40 12.54
N PRO A 258 -7.53 -0.57 13.34
CA PRO A 258 -7.59 -1.37 14.55
C PRO A 258 -8.48 -0.69 15.61
N PRO A 259 -8.96 -1.42 16.61
CA PRO A 259 -9.66 -0.84 17.75
C PRO A 259 -8.81 0.22 18.48
N ASP A 260 -9.46 1.20 19.08
CA ASP A 260 -8.77 2.20 19.90
C ASP A 260 -7.94 1.52 21.01
N PRO A 261 -6.76 2.06 21.40
CA PRO A 261 -6.20 3.37 21.04
C PRO A 261 -5.26 3.35 19.82
N TYR A 262 -5.27 2.28 19.03
CA TYR A 262 -4.26 2.11 17.98
C TYR A 262 -4.61 2.92 16.72
N LYS A 263 -3.57 3.51 16.11
CA LYS A 263 -3.73 4.23 14.84
C LYS A 263 -4.01 3.25 13.71
N SER A 264 -4.76 3.71 12.71
CA SER A 264 -4.94 2.99 11.44
C SER A 264 -3.59 2.69 10.80
N PHE A 265 -3.53 1.57 10.10
CA PHE A 265 -2.37 1.13 9.36
C PHE A 265 -2.79 0.75 7.93
N THR A 266 -1.79 0.56 7.08
CA THR A 266 -1.98 0.22 5.68
C THR A 266 -1.71 -1.26 5.50
N ALA A 267 -2.51 -1.92 4.66
CA ALA A 267 -2.36 -3.33 4.34
C ALA A 267 -2.51 -3.56 2.84
N TRP A 268 -1.58 -4.29 2.26
CA TRP A 268 -1.72 -4.93 0.97
C TRP A 268 -2.39 -6.28 1.17
N VAL A 269 -3.61 -6.41 0.64
CA VAL A 269 -4.42 -7.61 0.78
C VAL A 269 -4.29 -8.42 -0.50
N MET A 270 -3.70 -9.61 -0.38
CA MET A 270 -3.31 -10.47 -1.50
C MET A 270 -4.05 -11.81 -1.36
N PRO A 271 -5.16 -12.02 -2.08
CA PRO A 271 -5.79 -13.32 -2.12
C PRO A 271 -4.93 -14.31 -2.92
N HIS A 272 -4.89 -15.55 -2.47
CA HIS A 272 -4.28 -16.67 -3.18
C HIS A 272 -5.39 -17.69 -3.52
N PRO A 273 -6.10 -17.52 -4.65
CA PRO A 273 -7.27 -18.34 -4.99
C PRO A 273 -6.95 -19.84 -5.08
N ALA A 274 -5.71 -20.21 -5.43
CA ALA A 274 -5.29 -21.60 -5.51
C ALA A 274 -5.19 -22.30 -4.14
N SER A 275 -4.73 -21.58 -3.11
CA SER A 275 -4.52 -22.15 -1.76
C SER A 275 -5.62 -21.78 -0.75
N GLY A 276 -6.50 -20.83 -1.11
CA GLY A 276 -7.59 -20.36 -0.26
C GLY A 276 -7.13 -19.47 0.91
N VAL A 277 -5.91 -18.95 0.85
CA VAL A 277 -5.36 -18.05 1.88
C VAL A 277 -5.38 -16.60 1.41
N VAL A 278 -5.38 -15.67 2.35
CA VAL A 278 -5.26 -14.24 2.10
C VAL A 278 -4.11 -13.70 2.93
N THR A 279 -3.16 -13.09 2.25
CA THR A 279 -1.95 -12.54 2.85
C THR A 279 -2.10 -11.02 2.99
N TYR A 280 -1.84 -10.52 4.19
CA TYR A 280 -1.91 -9.12 4.59
C TYR A 280 -0.49 -8.62 4.86
N LYS A 281 0.14 -7.95 3.89
CA LYS A 281 1.41 -7.24 4.08
C LYS A 281 1.12 -5.87 4.67
N VAL A 282 1.44 -5.66 5.95
CA VAL A 282 1.03 -4.47 6.70
C VAL A 282 2.17 -3.50 6.95
N THR A 283 1.85 -2.21 6.97
CA THR A 283 2.80 -1.12 7.15
C THR A 283 2.18 -0.03 8.02
N GLY A 284 2.97 0.55 8.93
CA GLY A 284 2.53 1.64 9.78
C GLY A 284 3.53 2.02 10.86
N ALA A 285 3.16 2.97 11.73
CA ALA A 285 4.06 3.47 12.76
C ALA A 285 4.55 2.36 13.72
N ARG A 286 5.80 1.90 13.60
CA ARG A 286 6.34 0.73 14.32
C ARG A 286 5.55 -0.57 14.05
N LEU A 287 5.11 -0.75 12.81
CA LEU A 287 4.44 -1.95 12.31
C LEU A 287 4.94 -2.23 10.90
N ALA A 288 5.48 -3.42 10.68
CA ALA A 288 5.81 -3.94 9.35
C ALA A 288 5.68 -5.47 9.34
N GLY A 289 5.51 -6.08 8.17
CA GLY A 289 5.56 -7.52 7.93
C GLY A 289 4.21 -8.13 7.59
N THR A 290 4.10 -9.45 7.64
CA THR A 290 2.96 -10.17 7.03
C THR A 290 2.07 -10.90 8.03
N PHE A 291 0.78 -10.98 7.71
CA PHE A 291 -0.20 -11.83 8.37
C PHE A 291 -0.92 -12.67 7.32
N THR A 292 -1.04 -13.98 7.53
CA THR A 292 -1.79 -14.86 6.63
C THR A 292 -3.09 -15.28 7.30
N VAL A 293 -4.22 -15.11 6.62
CA VAL A 293 -5.55 -15.51 7.10
C VAL A 293 -6.13 -16.55 6.17
N HIS A 294 -6.72 -17.61 6.71
CA HIS A 294 -7.42 -18.63 5.93
C HIS A 294 -8.61 -19.20 6.72
N SER A 295 -9.50 -19.90 6.03
CA SER A 295 -10.61 -20.58 6.71
C SER A 295 -10.06 -21.70 7.61
N ALA A 296 -10.63 -21.83 8.81
CA ALA A 296 -10.26 -22.86 9.77
C ALA A 296 -11.09 -24.12 9.53
N ASP A 297 -10.44 -25.29 9.61
CA ASP A 297 -11.07 -26.60 9.44
C ASP A 297 -11.94 -26.68 8.17
N ALA A 298 -11.42 -26.16 7.05
CA ALA A 298 -12.21 -25.90 5.85
C ALA A 298 -12.80 -27.19 5.27
N ALA A 299 -12.04 -28.29 5.29
CA ALA A 299 -12.53 -29.59 4.81
C ALA A 299 -13.59 -30.26 5.71
N HIS A 300 -13.76 -29.81 6.96
CA HIS A 300 -14.77 -30.36 7.88
C HIS A 300 -16.12 -29.65 7.80
N HIS A 301 -16.18 -28.50 7.12
CA HIS A 301 -17.36 -27.67 7.03
C HIS A 301 -17.72 -27.40 5.57
N PRO A 302 -19.01 -27.45 5.19
CA PRO A 302 -19.41 -27.16 3.82
C PRO A 302 -19.38 -25.67 3.46
N HIS A 303 -19.29 -24.80 4.48
CA HIS A 303 -19.31 -23.35 4.35
C HIS A 303 -18.33 -22.73 5.34
N HIS A 304 -17.91 -21.49 5.06
CA HIS A 304 -17.01 -20.75 5.94
C HIS A 304 -17.62 -20.52 7.34
N THR A 305 -17.06 -21.14 8.39
CA THR A 305 -17.50 -20.96 9.79
C THR A 305 -16.54 -20.12 10.64
N ALA A 306 -15.24 -20.33 10.48
CA ALA A 306 -14.20 -19.70 11.28
C ALA A 306 -12.94 -19.44 10.45
N ALA A 307 -12.07 -18.57 10.97
CA ALA A 307 -10.79 -18.23 10.37
C ALA A 307 -9.63 -18.54 11.32
N THR A 308 -8.49 -18.85 10.72
CA THR A 308 -7.18 -18.92 11.36
C THR A 308 -6.32 -17.77 10.84
N ILE A 309 -5.65 -17.05 11.74
CA ILE A 309 -4.63 -16.05 11.41
C ILE A 309 -3.27 -16.53 11.90
N LYS A 310 -2.27 -16.48 11.02
CA LYS A 310 -0.88 -16.79 11.29
C LYS A 310 -0.01 -15.56 11.02
N PHE A 311 1.04 -15.41 11.81
CA PHE A 311 2.01 -14.33 11.63
C PHE A 311 3.12 -14.80 10.69
N GLY A 312 3.49 -13.96 9.73
CA GLY A 312 4.35 -14.29 8.60
C GLY A 312 3.56 -14.66 7.34
N ASP A 313 4.29 -14.82 6.24
CA ASP A 313 3.77 -15.26 4.95
C ASP A 313 3.72 -16.79 4.88
N TRP A 314 2.52 -17.34 4.91
CA TRP A 314 2.25 -18.78 4.82
C TRP A 314 1.60 -19.15 3.49
N SER A 315 1.71 -18.30 2.47
CA SER A 315 1.03 -18.50 1.18
C SER A 315 1.50 -19.72 0.41
N ASP A 316 2.81 -20.01 0.47
CA ASP A 316 3.44 -21.14 -0.22
C ASP A 316 3.60 -22.40 0.65
N TYR A 317 3.18 -22.35 1.92
CA TYR A 317 3.48 -23.41 2.89
C TYR A 317 2.22 -24.16 3.32
N ASP A 318 2.17 -25.45 2.96
CA ASP A 318 1.30 -26.38 3.65
C ASP A 318 1.80 -26.54 5.09
N ALA A 319 0.91 -26.36 6.06
CA ALA A 319 1.17 -25.91 7.44
C ALA A 319 2.09 -26.77 8.34
N ILE A 320 2.82 -27.75 7.80
CA ILE A 320 3.27 -28.93 8.56
C ILE A 320 4.79 -28.94 8.85
N SER A 321 5.65 -28.20 8.13
CA SER A 321 7.11 -28.48 8.19
C SER A 321 8.07 -27.32 8.46
N VAL A 322 7.64 -26.07 8.67
CA VAL A 322 8.57 -24.93 8.79
C VAL A 322 8.55 -24.32 10.20
N GLU A 323 9.72 -24.18 10.83
CA GLU A 323 9.90 -23.60 12.17
C GLU A 323 9.51 -22.10 12.23
N SER A 324 9.58 -21.37 11.12
CA SER A 324 9.13 -19.97 11.01
C SER A 324 8.75 -19.60 9.57
N ALA A 325 7.63 -18.91 9.39
CA ALA A 325 7.31 -18.29 8.10
C ALA A 325 8.26 -17.11 7.78
N PRO A 326 8.53 -16.84 6.49
CA PRO A 326 9.18 -15.60 6.09
C PRO A 326 8.35 -14.36 6.47
N ASP A 327 9.02 -13.22 6.53
CA ASP A 327 8.42 -11.90 6.78
C ASP A 327 7.53 -11.81 8.05
N LEU A 328 8.06 -12.31 9.16
CA LEU A 328 7.41 -12.18 10.46
C LEU A 328 7.14 -10.70 10.80
N PRO A 329 5.97 -10.38 11.34
CA PRO A 329 5.63 -9.01 11.64
C PRO A 329 6.48 -8.43 12.78
N ARG A 330 7.03 -7.24 12.54
CA ARG A 330 7.73 -6.42 13.55
C ARG A 330 6.79 -5.38 14.11
N ILE A 331 6.44 -5.53 15.39
CA ILE A 331 5.46 -4.69 16.09
C ILE A 331 6.13 -4.03 17.29
N ASN A 332 6.12 -2.69 17.34
CA ASN A 332 6.90 -1.91 18.32
C ASN A 332 8.39 -2.29 18.31
N ASN A 333 8.96 -2.53 17.12
CA ASN A 333 10.33 -2.99 16.90
C ASN A 333 10.65 -4.38 17.49
N VAL A 334 9.63 -5.17 17.81
CA VAL A 334 9.77 -6.56 18.24
C VAL A 334 9.22 -7.45 17.14
N GLU A 335 10.08 -8.28 16.56
CA GLU A 335 9.64 -9.35 15.66
C GLU A 335 8.84 -10.39 16.45
N VAL A 336 7.64 -10.72 15.96
CA VAL A 336 6.73 -11.60 16.67
C VAL A 336 6.16 -12.68 15.75
N HIS A 337 5.99 -13.87 16.32
CA HIS A 337 5.22 -14.96 15.73
C HIS A 337 4.01 -15.27 16.63
N ALA A 338 2.90 -15.67 16.02
CA ALA A 338 1.69 -16.09 16.69
C ALA A 338 0.83 -16.90 15.72
N THR A 339 -0.08 -17.70 16.27
CA THR A 339 -1.20 -18.27 15.54
C THR A 339 -2.44 -18.11 16.41
N GLY A 340 -3.55 -17.70 15.78
CA GLY A 340 -4.87 -17.70 16.39
C GLY A 340 -5.82 -18.47 15.48
N SER A 341 -6.38 -19.56 15.98
CA SER A 341 -7.23 -20.48 15.22
C SER A 341 -8.68 -20.44 15.70
N ASN A 342 -9.60 -20.91 14.86
CA ASN A 342 -11.02 -21.11 15.17
C ASN A 342 -11.70 -19.83 15.67
N ILE A 343 -11.35 -18.69 15.06
CA ILE A 343 -11.94 -17.39 15.37
C ILE A 343 -13.17 -17.20 14.48
N THR A 344 -14.35 -17.09 15.09
CA THR A 344 -15.60 -16.78 14.35
C THR A 344 -15.82 -15.28 14.25
N ARG A 345 -16.72 -14.85 13.36
CA ARG A 345 -17.08 -13.45 13.16
C ARG A 345 -17.63 -12.80 14.44
N GLU A 346 -18.42 -13.54 15.20
CA GLU A 346 -19.05 -13.07 16.46
C GLU A 346 -18.00 -12.87 17.56
N ARG A 347 -16.95 -13.70 17.55
CA ARG A 347 -15.87 -13.70 18.56
C ARG A 347 -14.73 -12.76 18.22
N LEU A 348 -14.80 -12.01 17.10
CA LEU A 348 -13.78 -11.03 16.72
C LEU A 348 -13.48 -10.01 17.83
N ARG A 349 -14.49 -9.63 18.61
CA ARG A 349 -14.32 -8.67 19.71
C ARG A 349 -13.48 -9.22 20.85
N ASP A 350 -13.52 -10.53 21.05
CA ASP A 350 -12.83 -11.24 22.12
C ASP A 350 -11.36 -11.52 21.80
N VAL A 351 -10.94 -11.34 20.54
CA VAL A 351 -9.56 -11.57 20.11
C VAL A 351 -8.62 -10.59 20.84
N ASP A 352 -7.84 -11.15 21.76
CA ASP A 352 -6.89 -10.43 22.61
C ASP A 352 -5.49 -11.05 22.56
N GLY A 353 -4.52 -10.36 23.17
CA GLY A 353 -3.11 -10.76 23.19
C GLY A 353 -2.76 -11.90 24.16
N ARG A 354 -3.73 -12.43 24.93
CA ARG A 354 -3.50 -13.45 25.97
C ARG A 354 -4.11 -14.80 25.62
N ARG A 355 -5.30 -14.80 25.02
CA ARG A 355 -6.10 -15.99 24.76
C ARG A 355 -6.04 -16.43 23.30
N TYR A 356 -6.21 -15.48 22.37
CA TYR A 356 -6.39 -15.83 20.96
C TYR A 356 -5.11 -15.65 20.13
N VAL A 357 -4.41 -14.52 20.31
CA VAL A 357 -3.21 -14.20 19.53
C VAL A 357 -2.05 -13.99 20.48
N ARG A 358 -1.48 -15.12 20.95
CA ARG A 358 -0.35 -15.14 21.88
C ARG A 358 0.95 -14.81 21.18
N ALA A 359 1.15 -13.53 20.87
CA ALA A 359 2.37 -13.06 20.22
C ALA A 359 3.60 -13.33 21.09
N ARG A 360 4.56 -14.04 20.51
CA ARG A 360 5.84 -14.42 21.10
C ARG A 360 6.98 -13.82 20.28
N ARG A 361 8.09 -13.51 20.95
CA ARG A 361 9.34 -13.08 20.31
C ARG A 361 10.36 -14.22 20.38
N THR A 362 11.24 -14.27 19.41
CA THR A 362 12.38 -15.19 19.39
C THR A 362 13.52 -14.58 20.21
N THR A 363 14.04 -15.28 21.23
CA THR A 363 15.15 -14.82 22.08
C THR A 363 16.45 -15.58 21.87
N GLY A 364 16.41 -16.65 21.08
CA GLY A 364 17.55 -17.48 20.70
C GLY A 364 17.14 -18.42 19.56
N LEU A 365 18.02 -19.33 19.14
CA LEU A 365 17.77 -20.22 17.99
C LEU A 365 16.47 -21.05 18.11
N ARG A 366 16.05 -21.40 19.32
CA ARG A 366 14.84 -22.23 19.58
C ARG A 366 14.00 -21.78 20.77
N THR A 367 14.38 -20.68 21.41
CA THR A 367 13.67 -20.19 22.60
C THR A 367 12.73 -19.06 22.24
N THR A 368 11.47 -19.20 22.63
CA THR A 368 10.43 -18.19 22.42
C THR A 368 9.94 -17.69 23.77
N GLU A 369 9.80 -16.38 23.91
CA GLU A 369 9.21 -15.74 25.10
C GLU A 369 7.96 -14.97 24.70
N GLU A 370 7.07 -14.72 25.67
CA GLU A 370 5.95 -13.81 25.42
C GLU A 370 6.46 -12.41 25.06
N ALA A 371 5.89 -11.80 24.02
CA ALA A 371 6.22 -10.43 23.68
C ALA A 371 5.75 -9.48 24.81
N PRO A 372 6.35 -8.27 24.94
CA PRO A 372 5.89 -7.28 25.90
C PRO A 372 4.39 -7.00 25.77
N GLN A 373 3.69 -6.76 26.90
CA GLN A 373 2.24 -6.60 26.93
C GLN A 373 1.70 -5.62 25.86
N LYS A 374 2.32 -4.43 25.73
CA LYS A 374 1.95 -3.44 24.72
C LYS A 374 2.07 -3.94 23.27
N THR A 375 3.03 -4.81 23.00
CA THR A 375 3.22 -5.45 21.69
C THR A 375 2.15 -6.51 21.45
N ARG A 376 1.83 -7.34 22.45
CA ARG A 376 0.75 -8.34 22.34
C ARG A 376 -0.61 -7.71 22.10
N ASP A 377 -0.95 -6.68 22.87
CA ASP A 377 -2.24 -6.00 22.73
C ASP A 377 -2.37 -5.34 21.35
N ARG A 378 -1.28 -4.76 20.85
CA ARG A 378 -1.22 -4.18 19.50
C ARG A 378 -1.32 -5.26 18.42
N ALA A 379 -0.62 -6.38 18.59
CA ALA A 379 -0.65 -7.52 17.66
C ALA A 379 -2.07 -8.08 17.54
N ALA A 380 -2.78 -8.26 18.66
CA ALA A 380 -4.17 -8.69 18.66
C ALA A 380 -5.11 -7.65 18.02
N ALA A 381 -4.87 -6.35 18.22
CA ALA A 381 -5.64 -5.30 17.55
C ALA A 381 -5.44 -5.28 16.02
N ILE A 382 -4.23 -5.54 15.55
CA ILE A 382 -3.92 -5.68 14.11
C ILE A 382 -4.57 -6.95 13.56
N ALA A 383 -4.42 -8.08 14.24
CA ALA A 383 -5.05 -9.35 13.87
C ALA A 383 -6.57 -9.21 13.75
N ARG A 384 -7.22 -8.52 14.70
CA ARG A 384 -8.65 -8.18 14.62
C ARG A 384 -9.02 -7.37 13.39
N ALA A 385 -8.19 -6.40 13.01
CA ALA A 385 -8.44 -5.59 11.82
C ALA A 385 -8.31 -6.40 10.53
N CYS A 386 -7.28 -7.26 10.41
CA CYS A 386 -7.12 -8.16 9.26
C CYS A 386 -8.26 -9.17 9.17
N LEU A 387 -8.60 -9.84 10.28
CA LEU A 387 -9.75 -10.76 10.33
C LEU A 387 -11.06 -10.05 10.00
N SER A 388 -11.30 -8.86 10.55
CA SER A 388 -12.51 -8.08 10.25
C SER A 388 -12.62 -7.70 8.78
N ASP A 389 -11.50 -7.53 8.08
CA ASP A 389 -11.46 -7.30 6.65
C ASP A 389 -11.70 -8.60 5.87
N TYR A 390 -11.07 -9.71 6.27
CA TYR A 390 -11.25 -11.05 5.70
C TYR A 390 -12.72 -11.50 5.71
N PHE A 391 -13.41 -11.34 6.85
CA PHE A 391 -14.83 -11.69 7.01
C PHE A 391 -15.80 -10.82 6.20
N ARG A 392 -15.35 -9.74 5.56
CA ARG A 392 -16.18 -8.87 4.72
C ARG A 392 -15.97 -9.10 3.23
N ARG A 393 -15.11 -10.05 2.85
CA ARG A 393 -14.81 -10.32 1.45
C ARG A 393 -15.98 -11.00 0.75
N ASP A 394 -16.19 -10.63 -0.51
CA ASP A 394 -17.25 -11.20 -1.34
C ASP A 394 -16.86 -12.58 -1.90
N ASP A 395 -15.55 -12.89 -1.99
CA ASP A 395 -14.98 -14.15 -2.48
C ASP A 395 -14.66 -15.16 -1.35
N LEU A 396 -15.25 -14.98 -0.16
CA LEU A 396 -14.89 -15.76 1.03
C LEU A 396 -15.21 -17.26 0.88
N GLU A 397 -16.34 -17.61 0.26
CA GLU A 397 -16.72 -19.01 0.04
C GLU A 397 -15.80 -19.69 -0.99
N GLU A 398 -15.40 -18.99 -2.06
CA GLU A 398 -14.44 -19.52 -3.04
C GLU A 398 -13.08 -19.81 -2.39
N LEU A 399 -12.59 -18.91 -1.54
CA LEU A 399 -11.37 -19.10 -0.76
C LEU A 399 -11.51 -20.27 0.22
N HIS A 400 -12.66 -20.44 0.85
CA HIS A 400 -12.95 -21.58 1.73
C HIS A 400 -12.92 -22.92 0.98
N GLU A 401 -13.59 -23.02 -0.18
CA GLU A 401 -13.57 -24.21 -1.03
C GLU A 401 -12.17 -24.55 -1.54
N ALA A 402 -11.40 -23.54 -1.95
CA ALA A 402 -9.99 -23.73 -2.31
C ALA A 402 -9.18 -24.29 -1.14
N ARG A 403 -9.36 -23.75 0.06
CA ARG A 403 -8.67 -24.24 1.27
C ARG A 403 -9.10 -25.67 1.61
N ALA A 404 -10.39 -25.99 1.52
CA ALA A 404 -10.92 -27.33 1.77
C ALA A 404 -10.31 -28.37 0.83
N ARG A 405 -10.11 -28.03 -0.46
CA ARG A 405 -9.44 -28.92 -1.43
C ARG A 405 -7.98 -29.23 -1.06
N ILE A 406 -7.27 -28.27 -0.47
CA ILE A 406 -5.89 -28.47 0.01
C ILE A 406 -5.87 -29.33 1.29
N GLU A 407 -6.79 -29.10 2.23
CA GLU A 407 -6.82 -29.82 3.52
C GLU A 407 -7.36 -31.25 3.42
N ALA A 408 -8.31 -31.52 2.51
CA ALA A 408 -9.01 -32.80 2.43
C ALA A 408 -8.10 -34.03 2.23
N PRO A 409 -7.08 -34.03 1.35
CA PRO A 409 -6.19 -35.19 1.20
C PRO A 409 -5.42 -35.54 2.48
N HIS A 410 -4.94 -34.53 3.22
CA HIS A 410 -4.21 -34.73 4.48
C HIS A 410 -5.13 -35.32 5.55
N LEU A 411 -6.33 -34.75 5.69
CA LEU A 411 -7.32 -35.25 6.66
C LEU A 411 -7.83 -36.64 6.31
N TYR A 412 -7.97 -36.96 5.03
CA TYR A 412 -8.29 -38.31 4.58
C TYR A 412 -7.18 -39.30 4.98
N ALA A 413 -5.91 -38.95 4.75
CA ALA A 413 -4.78 -39.79 5.15
C ALA A 413 -4.73 -40.01 6.66
N ASP A 414 -4.94 -38.96 7.47
CA ASP A 414 -5.01 -39.04 8.93
C ASP A 414 -6.21 -39.86 9.41
N ALA A 415 -7.35 -39.76 8.74
CA ALA A 415 -8.54 -40.55 9.05
C ALA A 415 -8.34 -42.03 8.70
N ALA A 416 -7.74 -42.34 7.54
CA ALA A 416 -7.40 -43.70 7.13
C ALA A 416 -6.40 -44.33 8.10
N HIS A 417 -5.34 -43.61 8.47
CA HIS A 417 -4.37 -44.09 9.45
C HIS A 417 -5.02 -44.38 10.82
N ARG A 418 -5.90 -43.48 11.29
CA ARG A 418 -6.65 -43.71 12.54
C ARG A 418 -7.58 -44.92 12.44
N ALA A 419 -8.20 -45.15 11.29
CA ALA A 419 -9.04 -46.32 11.05
C ALA A 419 -8.21 -47.61 11.14
N ASP A 420 -7.04 -47.66 10.49
CA ASP A 420 -6.11 -48.80 10.56
C ASP A 420 -5.68 -49.09 12.00
N VAL A 421 -5.32 -48.04 12.77
CA VAL A 421 -4.94 -48.17 14.19
C VAL A 421 -6.09 -48.72 15.03
N LEU A 422 -7.33 -48.27 14.79
CA LEU A 422 -8.52 -48.75 15.49
C LEU A 422 -8.86 -50.19 15.12
N GLU A 423 -8.68 -50.59 13.86
CA GLU A 423 -8.89 -51.96 13.41
C GLU A 423 -7.92 -52.93 14.09
N ILE A 424 -6.63 -52.57 14.17
CA ILE A 424 -5.61 -53.35 14.90
C ILE A 424 -5.98 -53.47 16.38
N HIS A 425 -6.42 -52.36 17.01
CA HIS A 425 -6.84 -52.37 18.41
C HIS A 425 -8.09 -53.25 18.63
N ALA A 426 -9.07 -53.16 17.74
CA ALA A 426 -10.28 -53.98 17.81
C ALA A 426 -9.96 -55.48 17.68
N ALA A 427 -9.08 -55.86 16.75
CA ALA A 427 -8.62 -57.24 16.60
C ALA A 427 -7.90 -57.76 17.86
N LYS A 428 -7.07 -56.91 18.49
CA LYS A 428 -6.41 -57.23 19.74
C LYS A 428 -7.41 -57.48 20.88
N VAL A 429 -8.38 -56.57 21.07
CA VAL A 429 -9.41 -56.71 22.11
C VAL A 429 -10.27 -57.95 21.87
N ALA A 430 -10.59 -58.29 20.62
CA ALA A 430 -11.31 -59.51 20.28
C ALA A 430 -10.52 -60.77 20.68
N ALA A 431 -9.22 -60.81 20.38
CA ALA A 431 -8.35 -61.92 20.79
C ALA A 431 -8.26 -62.08 22.32
N GLU A 432 -8.13 -60.96 23.06
CA GLU A 432 -8.14 -60.98 24.53
C GLU A 432 -9.49 -61.48 25.10
N ALA A 433 -10.61 -61.14 24.45
CA ALA A 433 -11.94 -61.62 24.84
C ALA A 433 -12.11 -63.13 24.59
N GLU A 434 -11.59 -63.67 23.48
CA GLU A 434 -11.59 -65.10 23.20
C GLU A 434 -10.73 -65.89 24.20
N GLU A 435 -9.56 -65.34 24.57
CA GLU A 435 -8.69 -65.91 25.60
C GLU A 435 -9.40 -65.97 26.96
N ALA A 436 -10.01 -64.85 27.39
CA ALA A 436 -10.77 -64.79 28.65
C ALA A 436 -11.98 -65.75 28.65
N ALA A 437 -12.69 -65.91 27.53
CA ALA A 437 -13.79 -66.86 27.40
C ALA A 437 -13.29 -68.31 27.53
N THR A 438 -12.15 -68.63 26.91
CA THR A 438 -11.50 -69.94 27.04
C THR A 438 -11.06 -70.20 28.48
N GLU A 439 -10.51 -69.19 29.16
CA GLU A 439 -10.12 -69.29 30.57
C GLU A 439 -11.32 -69.49 31.50
N ALA A 440 -12.43 -68.77 31.25
CA ALA A 440 -13.68 -68.92 31.98
C ALA A 440 -14.27 -70.34 31.83
N LEU A 441 -14.26 -70.90 30.62
CA LEU A 441 -14.67 -72.29 30.39
C LEU A 441 -13.77 -73.29 31.13
N ARG A 442 -12.45 -73.05 31.14
CA ARG A 442 -11.50 -73.85 31.92
C ARG A 442 -11.80 -73.80 33.41
N TYR A 443 -12.06 -72.61 33.98
CA TYR A 443 -12.42 -72.48 35.39
C TYR A 443 -13.77 -73.14 35.71
N ALA A 444 -14.76 -73.00 34.84
CA ALA A 444 -16.05 -73.66 34.99
C ALA A 444 -15.89 -75.19 35.05
N ALA A 445 -15.04 -75.77 34.20
CA ALA A 445 -14.74 -77.20 34.22
C ALA A 445 -14.06 -77.66 35.54
N LEU A 446 -13.14 -76.86 36.09
CA LEU A 446 -12.49 -77.16 37.38
C LEU A 446 -13.44 -77.08 38.58
N ILE A 447 -14.46 -76.22 38.50
CA ILE A 447 -15.52 -76.11 39.52
C ILE A 447 -16.47 -77.30 39.45
N ALA A 448 -16.76 -77.81 38.25
CA ALA A 448 -17.72 -78.88 38.02
C ALA A 448 -17.26 -80.29 38.45
N VAL A 449 -16.00 -80.47 38.86
CA VAL A 449 -15.49 -81.75 39.38
C VAL A 449 -16.11 -82.03 40.75
N PRO A 450 -16.91 -83.10 40.93
CA PRO A 450 -17.57 -83.42 42.20
C PRO A 450 -16.55 -83.65 43.33
N GLU A 451 -16.88 -83.25 44.55
CA GLU A 451 -16.03 -83.40 45.75
C GLU A 451 -15.64 -84.86 46.06
N GLU A 452 -16.31 -85.86 45.50
CA GLU A 452 -15.99 -87.28 45.72
C GLU A 452 -14.73 -87.74 44.98
N ASP A 453 -14.22 -86.96 44.01
CA ASP A 453 -12.99 -87.22 43.24
C ASP A 453 -11.89 -86.16 43.46
N ARG A 454 -12.04 -85.26 44.44
CA ARG A 454 -10.97 -84.37 44.94
C ARG A 454 -10.21 -85.03 46.08
#